data_AF-A0A946BDG1-F1
#
_entry.id   AF-A0A946BDG1-F1
#
_cell.length_a   1.000
_cell.length_b   1.000
_cell.length_c   1.000
_cell.angle_alpha   90.00
_cell.angle_beta   90.00
_cell.angle_gamma   90.00
#
_symmetry.space_group_name_H-M   'P 1'
#
loop_
_entity.id
_entity.type
_entity.pdbx_description
1 polymer ?
#
loop_
_entity_poly.entity_id
_entity_poly.type
_entity_poly.pdbx_seq_one_letter_code
_entity_poly.pdbx_strand_id
1 'polypeptide(L)'
;IHRYKGHAVRKNIAKIYANRLNGNHHPDPWAEMFEIARKEHWEASRGLIPFWSFPIEGGACIERHVPTFPLSRDIEKLKALKKSLVIYRMVFGQTRQEDMIEYLLSKIADADVIDISKQLQIQLRPPKYIS
;
A
#
# COMPACT_ATOMS: atom_id res chain seq x y z
N ILE A 1 -18.87 -11.89 -3.50
CA ILE A 1 -17.43 -11.65 -3.82
C ILE A 1 -16.87 -10.62 -2.82
N HIS A 2 -16.03 -11.03 -1.86
CA HIS A 2 -15.31 -10.06 -1.00
C HIS A 2 -14.23 -9.37 -1.86
N ARG A 3 -14.48 -8.13 -2.31
CA ARG A 3 -13.68 -7.26 -3.24
C ARG A 3 -12.22 -6.94 -2.86
N TYR A 4 -11.68 -7.67 -1.91
CA TYR A 4 -11.03 -7.07 -0.76
C TYR A 4 -10.07 -8.10 -0.13
N LYS A 5 -10.46 -9.39 -0.23
CA LYS A 5 -9.62 -10.57 -0.03
C LYS A 5 -9.13 -11.07 -1.40
N GLY A 6 -8.38 -10.22 -2.10
CA GLY A 6 -7.88 -10.47 -3.46
C GLY A 6 -6.97 -11.71 -3.55
N HIS A 7 -6.70 -12.16 -4.77
CA HIS A 7 -5.95 -13.41 -5.00
C HIS A 7 -4.53 -13.39 -4.39
N ALA A 8 -3.78 -12.30 -4.55
CA ALA A 8 -2.44 -12.16 -3.96
C ALA A 8 -2.46 -12.26 -2.43
N VAL A 9 -3.41 -11.57 -1.77
CA VAL A 9 -3.61 -11.64 -0.32
C VAL A 9 -3.92 -13.06 0.12
N ARG A 10 -4.81 -13.76 -0.59
CA ARG A 10 -5.16 -15.16 -0.29
C ARG A 10 -3.96 -16.10 -0.44
N LYS A 11 -3.14 -15.96 -1.50
CA LYS A 11 -1.93 -16.76 -1.68
C LYS A 11 -0.96 -16.54 -0.51
N ASN A 12 -0.77 -15.31 -0.08
CA ASN A 12 0.16 -14.99 1.00
C ASN A 12 -0.33 -15.48 2.36
N ILE A 13 -1.62 -15.31 2.65
CA ILE A 13 -2.23 -15.84 3.88
C ILE A 13 -2.14 -17.37 3.91
N ALA A 14 -2.48 -18.05 2.81
CA ALA A 14 -2.35 -19.51 2.75
C ALA A 14 -0.91 -19.96 2.97
N LYS A 15 0.08 -19.27 2.38
CA LYS A 15 1.50 -19.59 2.56
C LYS A 15 1.96 -19.54 4.02
N ILE A 16 1.39 -18.65 4.84
CA ILE A 16 1.75 -18.51 6.25
C ILE A 16 0.89 -19.40 7.17
N TYR A 17 -0.42 -19.49 6.92
CA TYR A 17 -1.38 -20.01 7.90
C TYR A 17 -2.04 -21.35 7.51
N ALA A 18 -1.86 -21.86 6.29
CA ALA A 18 -2.52 -23.11 5.88
C ALA A 18 -2.17 -24.30 6.78
N ASN A 19 -0.91 -24.39 7.22
CA ASN A 19 -0.44 -25.47 8.10
C ASN A 19 -0.97 -25.39 9.54
N ARG A 20 -1.64 -24.29 9.91
CA ARG A 20 -2.20 -24.09 11.25
C ARG A 20 -3.69 -24.45 11.32
N LEU A 21 -4.28 -24.88 10.21
CA LEU A 21 -5.63 -25.37 10.17
C LEU A 21 -5.67 -26.76 10.82
N ASN A 22 -6.36 -26.85 11.96
CA ASN A 22 -6.32 -28.02 12.84
C ASN A 22 -7.22 -29.17 12.36
N GLY A 23 -7.19 -29.59 11.09
CA GLY A 23 -7.80 -30.83 10.54
C GLY A 23 -9.34 -30.99 10.67
N ASN A 24 -9.96 -30.31 11.62
CA ASN A 24 -11.38 -30.12 11.77
C ASN A 24 -11.82 -29.31 10.57
N HIS A 25 -12.74 -29.85 9.80
CA HIS A 25 -13.35 -29.17 8.66
C HIS A 25 -14.15 -27.98 9.18
N HIS A 26 -13.47 -26.87 9.47
CA HIS A 26 -14.14 -25.59 9.68
C HIS A 26 -14.94 -25.29 8.40
N PRO A 27 -16.21 -24.85 8.51
CA PRO A 27 -17.06 -24.67 7.34
C PRO A 27 -16.50 -23.66 6.32
N ASP A 28 -15.59 -22.77 6.76
CA ASP A 28 -14.76 -21.95 5.87
C ASP A 28 -13.30 -21.87 6.36
N PRO A 29 -12.35 -22.59 5.74
CA PRO A 29 -10.93 -22.51 6.11
C PRO A 29 -10.33 -21.13 5.84
N TRP A 30 -10.90 -20.33 4.93
CA TRP A 30 -10.45 -18.96 4.72
C TRP A 30 -10.83 -18.08 5.91
N ALA A 31 -12.06 -18.15 6.40
CA ALA A 31 -12.49 -17.36 7.55
C ALA A 31 -11.55 -17.55 8.74
N GLU A 32 -11.17 -18.80 9.03
CA GLU A 32 -10.23 -19.14 10.09
C GLU A 32 -8.83 -18.55 9.83
N MET A 33 -8.22 -18.79 8.67
CA MET A 33 -6.90 -18.23 8.34
C MET A 33 -6.89 -16.69 8.38
N PHE A 34 -7.95 -16.04 7.90
CA PHE A 34 -8.06 -14.58 7.94
C PHE A 34 -8.18 -14.06 9.38
N GLU A 35 -8.86 -14.79 10.27
CA GLU A 35 -9.01 -14.39 11.67
C GLU A 35 -7.70 -14.59 12.45
N ILE A 36 -6.98 -15.68 12.20
CA ILE A 36 -5.63 -15.90 12.76
C ILE A 36 -4.70 -14.76 12.30
N ALA A 37 -4.66 -14.49 10.99
CA ALA A 37 -3.85 -13.42 10.43
C ALA A 37 -4.22 -12.04 11.00
N ARG A 38 -5.51 -11.76 11.18
CA ARG A 38 -6.00 -10.50 11.76
C ARG A 38 -5.49 -10.33 13.19
N LYS A 39 -5.59 -11.35 14.04
CA LYS A 39 -5.16 -11.29 15.43
C LYS A 39 -3.66 -10.99 15.54
N GLU A 40 -2.83 -11.71 14.79
CA GLU A 40 -1.37 -11.51 14.82
C GLU A 40 -0.94 -10.15 14.25
N HIS A 41 -1.53 -9.72 13.14
CA HIS A 41 -1.15 -8.46 12.51
C HIS A 41 -1.74 -7.23 13.19
N TRP A 42 -2.88 -7.35 13.88
CA TRP A 42 -3.49 -6.23 14.61
C TRP A 42 -2.55 -5.70 15.70
N GLU A 43 -1.93 -6.58 16.46
CA GLU A 43 -1.00 -6.21 17.52
C GLU A 43 0.26 -5.54 16.97
N ALA A 44 0.83 -6.07 15.88
CA ALA A 44 2.03 -5.53 15.26
C ALA A 44 1.80 -4.18 14.55
N SER A 45 0.63 -3.97 13.96
CA SER A 45 0.35 -2.81 13.10
C SER A 45 -0.56 -1.75 13.71
N ARG A 46 -1.05 -1.96 14.95
CA ARG A 46 -2.07 -1.12 15.60
C ARG A 46 -3.31 -0.89 14.73
N GLY A 47 -3.64 -1.85 13.87
CA GLY A 47 -4.79 -1.77 12.97
C GLY A 47 -4.64 -0.84 11.77
N LEU A 48 -3.44 -0.31 11.50
CA LEU A 48 -3.22 0.64 10.41
C LEU A 48 -3.03 -0.04 9.04
N ILE A 49 -2.78 -1.35 9.02
CA ILE A 49 -2.64 -2.09 7.76
C ILE A 49 -4.04 -2.45 7.25
N PRO A 50 -4.41 -2.02 6.03
CA PRO A 50 -5.70 -2.36 5.48
C PRO A 50 -5.73 -3.83 5.06
N PHE A 51 -6.90 -4.45 5.14
CA PHE A 51 -7.02 -5.89 4.93
C PHE A 51 -6.80 -6.36 3.48
N TRP A 52 -6.73 -5.44 2.52
CA TRP A 52 -6.35 -5.72 1.13
C TRP A 52 -4.83 -5.73 0.93
N SER A 53 -4.05 -5.57 2.00
CA SER A 53 -2.59 -5.63 2.00
C SER A 53 -2.10 -6.72 2.94
N PHE A 54 -1.33 -7.66 2.40
CA PHE A 54 -0.67 -8.71 3.18
C PHE A 54 0.66 -9.11 2.51
N PRO A 55 1.67 -8.23 2.52
CA PRO A 55 2.97 -8.52 1.94
C PRO A 55 3.74 -9.49 2.85
N ILE A 56 4.42 -10.46 2.22
CA ILE A 56 5.37 -11.37 2.88
C ILE A 56 6.61 -11.47 2.00
N GLU A 57 7.76 -11.76 2.60
CA GLU A 57 8.99 -11.98 1.86
C GLU A 57 8.84 -13.18 0.90
N GLY A 58 9.21 -12.97 -0.38
CA GLY A 58 8.98 -13.96 -1.44
C GLY A 58 7.50 -14.32 -1.63
N GLY A 59 6.59 -13.41 -1.29
CA GLY A 59 5.15 -13.57 -1.46
C GLY A 59 4.65 -13.24 -2.87
N ALA A 60 3.38 -13.55 -3.12
CA ALA A 60 2.68 -13.08 -4.30
C ALA A 60 2.42 -11.57 -4.21
N CYS A 61 2.67 -10.87 -5.31
CA CYS A 61 2.36 -9.46 -5.51
C CYS A 61 1.44 -9.28 -6.71
N ILE A 62 0.88 -8.07 -6.86
CA ILE A 62 0.09 -7.71 -8.04
C ILE A 62 1.02 -7.05 -9.05
N GLU A 63 1.29 -7.75 -10.14
CA GLU A 63 2.08 -7.24 -11.26
C GLU A 63 1.18 -6.61 -12.32
N ARG A 64 1.66 -5.55 -12.96
CA ARG A 64 0.96 -4.86 -14.06
C ARG A 64 1.92 -4.71 -15.22
N HIS A 65 1.62 -5.36 -16.33
CA HIS A 65 2.37 -5.21 -17.57
C HIS A 65 1.77 -4.10 -18.42
N VAL A 66 2.62 -3.22 -18.93
CA VAL A 66 2.23 -2.20 -19.92
C VAL A 66 2.98 -2.53 -21.21
N PRO A 67 2.30 -2.95 -22.29
CA PRO A 67 2.96 -3.17 -23.56
C PRO A 67 3.50 -1.84 -24.09
N THR A 68 4.75 -1.83 -24.53
CA THR A 68 5.36 -0.67 -25.20
C THR A 68 5.82 -1.09 -26.58
N PHE A 69 5.40 -0.37 -27.62
CA PHE A 69 5.78 -0.65 -28.99
C PHE A 69 6.97 0.24 -29.41
N PRO A 70 7.94 -0.28 -30.21
CA PRO A 70 9.01 0.52 -30.76
C PRO A 70 8.45 1.72 -31.55
N LEU A 71 9.04 2.91 -31.36
CA LEU A 71 8.61 4.17 -31.99
C LEU A 71 7.21 4.67 -31.59
N SER A 72 6.57 4.08 -30.57
CA SER A 72 5.29 4.55 -30.05
C SER A 72 5.44 5.61 -28.95
N ARG A 73 4.43 6.47 -28.82
CA ARG A 73 4.31 7.48 -27.73
C ARG A 73 3.77 6.88 -26.43
N ASP A 74 3.63 5.56 -26.32
CA ASP A 74 3.00 4.90 -25.17
C ASP A 74 3.76 5.11 -23.87
N ILE A 75 5.09 5.23 -23.92
CA ILE A 75 5.91 5.54 -22.75
C ILE A 75 5.60 6.95 -22.23
N GLU A 76 5.47 7.94 -23.14
CA GLU A 76 5.10 9.31 -22.79
C GLU A 76 3.69 9.36 -22.20
N LYS A 77 2.74 8.67 -22.84
CA LYS A 77 1.35 8.56 -22.37
C LYS A 77 1.27 7.90 -20.99
N LEU A 78 2.04 6.84 -20.74
CA LEU A 78 2.10 6.19 -19.44
C LEU A 78 2.63 7.15 -18.37
N LYS A 79 3.69 7.91 -18.68
CA LYS A 79 4.27 8.90 -17.76
C LYS A 79 3.25 10.01 -17.45
N ALA A 80 2.53 10.50 -18.45
CA ALA A 80 1.47 11.49 -18.27
C ALA A 80 0.31 10.94 -17.43
N LEU A 81 -0.16 9.72 -17.73
CA LEU A 81 -1.23 9.05 -16.99
C LEU A 81 -0.88 8.85 -15.52
N LYS A 82 0.34 8.40 -15.22
CA LYS A 82 0.83 8.26 -13.83
C LYS A 82 0.75 9.59 -13.09
N LYS A 83 1.24 10.68 -13.69
CA LYS A 83 1.17 12.03 -13.09
C LYS A 83 -0.27 12.46 -12.83
N SER A 84 -1.16 12.32 -13.81
CA SER A 84 -2.58 12.64 -13.65
C SER A 84 -3.25 11.83 -12.55
N LEU A 85 -2.90 10.54 -12.42
CA LEU A 85 -3.43 9.68 -11.37
C LEU A 85 -2.99 10.12 -9.97
N VAL A 86 -1.74 10.55 -9.80
CA VAL A 86 -1.27 11.11 -8.53
C VAL A 86 -2.06 12.36 -8.16
N ILE A 87 -2.20 13.30 -9.10
CA ILE A 87 -2.96 14.55 -8.88
C ILE A 87 -4.42 14.23 -8.52
N TYR A 88 -5.05 13.32 -9.25
CA TYR A 88 -6.40 12.87 -8.95
C TYR A 88 -6.51 12.32 -7.52
N ARG A 89 -5.59 11.43 -7.12
CA ARG A 89 -5.57 10.87 -5.75
C ARG A 89 -5.32 11.93 -4.67
N MET A 90 -4.52 12.97 -4.95
CA MET A 90 -4.29 14.10 -4.05
C MET A 90 -5.58 14.83 -3.74
N VAL A 91 -6.38 15.14 -4.77
CA VAL A 91 -7.65 15.86 -4.61
C VAL A 91 -8.63 15.09 -3.71
N PHE A 92 -8.63 13.76 -3.79
CA PHE A 92 -9.51 12.92 -2.98
C PHE A 92 -8.90 12.47 -1.64
N GLY A 93 -7.70 12.94 -1.27
CA GLY A 93 -7.03 12.54 -0.03
C GLY A 93 -6.64 11.06 0.05
N GLN A 94 -6.56 10.37 -1.11
CA GLN A 94 -6.26 8.95 -1.22
C GLN A 94 -4.89 8.68 -1.86
N THR A 95 -3.92 9.57 -1.66
CA THR A 95 -2.58 9.38 -2.21
C THR A 95 -1.88 8.20 -1.56
N ARG A 96 -1.25 7.36 -2.38
CA ARG A 96 -0.15 6.54 -1.89
C ARG A 96 0.98 7.51 -1.54
N GLN A 97 1.56 7.38 -0.35
CA GLN A 97 2.58 8.33 0.14
C GLN A 97 3.76 8.45 -0.83
N GLU A 98 4.18 7.33 -1.41
CA GLU A 98 5.23 7.24 -2.43
C GLU A 98 4.92 8.08 -3.69
N ASP A 99 3.70 7.94 -4.25
CA ASP A 99 3.26 8.65 -5.45
C ASP A 99 3.30 10.18 -5.23
N MET A 100 2.87 10.62 -4.05
CA MET A 100 2.83 12.03 -3.68
C MET A 100 4.24 12.62 -3.54
N ILE A 101 5.14 11.89 -2.90
CA ILE A 101 6.53 12.30 -2.71
C ILE A 101 7.24 12.38 -4.08
N GLU A 102 7.10 11.35 -4.92
CA GLU A 102 7.70 11.34 -6.26
C GLU A 102 7.23 12.54 -7.10
N TYR A 103 5.92 12.85 -7.05
CA TYR A 103 5.38 14.00 -7.75
C TYR A 103 5.91 15.33 -7.22
N LEU A 104 5.94 15.54 -5.89
CA LEU A 104 6.45 16.77 -5.28
C LEU A 104 7.93 16.98 -5.60
N LEU A 105 8.75 15.94 -5.48
CA LEU A 105 10.17 15.99 -5.85
C LEU A 105 10.37 16.31 -7.33
N SER A 106 9.47 15.89 -8.22
CA SER A 106 9.53 16.26 -9.64
C SER A 106 9.22 17.74 -9.93
N LYS A 107 8.74 18.49 -8.93
CA LYS A 107 8.30 19.90 -9.05
C LYS A 107 9.14 20.88 -8.24
N ILE A 108 10.03 20.37 -7.39
CA ILE A 108 10.86 21.15 -6.47
C ILE A 108 12.31 20.99 -6.92
N ALA A 109 13.10 22.06 -6.88
CA ALA A 109 14.54 21.95 -7.11
C ALA A 109 15.21 21.28 -5.92
N ASP A 110 16.24 20.46 -6.14
CA ASP A 110 16.88 19.67 -5.07
C ASP A 110 17.33 20.54 -3.88
N ALA A 111 17.77 21.78 -4.15
CA ALA A 111 18.18 22.75 -3.12
C ALA A 111 17.03 23.16 -2.17
N ASP A 112 15.78 23.14 -2.63
CA ASP A 112 14.61 23.62 -1.90
C ASP A 112 13.87 22.50 -1.14
N VAL A 113 14.22 21.24 -1.39
CA VAL A 113 13.51 20.06 -0.84
C VAL A 113 13.50 20.06 0.68
N ILE A 114 14.64 20.39 1.31
CA ILE A 114 14.78 20.37 2.77
C ILE A 114 13.87 21.43 3.43
N ASP A 115 13.83 22.63 2.87
CA ASP A 115 13.07 23.73 3.44
C ASP A 115 11.56 23.55 3.25
N ILE A 116 11.14 23.08 2.07
CA ILE A 116 9.73 22.74 1.81
C ILE A 116 9.28 21.55 2.67
N SER A 117 10.13 20.54 2.87
CA SER A 117 9.81 19.40 3.75
C SER A 117 9.54 19.85 5.19
N LYS A 118 10.34 20.78 5.72
CA LYS A 118 10.11 21.33 7.08
C LYS A 118 8.78 22.08 7.19
N GLN A 119 8.34 22.78 6.14
CA GLN A 119 7.07 23.52 6.13
C GLN A 119 5.85 22.60 6.04
N LEU A 120 5.96 21.49 5.32
CA LEU A 120 4.85 20.56 5.07
C LEU A 120 4.73 19.45 6.13
N GLN A 121 5.71 19.31 7.03
CA GLN A 121 5.66 18.31 8.10
C GLN A 121 4.63 18.67 9.17
N ILE A 122 3.64 17.80 9.33
CA ILE A 122 2.72 17.87 10.48
C ILE A 122 3.48 17.38 11.72
N GLN A 123 3.68 18.26 12.71
CA GLN A 123 4.26 17.87 13.99
C GLN A 123 3.21 17.22 14.88
N LEU A 124 3.30 15.89 15.03
CA LEU A 124 2.43 15.10 15.90
C LEU A 124 2.99 14.92 17.33
N ARG A 125 4.03 15.68 17.70
CA ARG A 125 4.58 15.62 19.06
C ARG A 125 3.59 16.26 20.04
N PRO A 126 3.36 15.66 21.21
CA PRO A 126 2.51 16.28 22.22
C PRO A 126 3.06 17.67 22.59
N PRO A 127 2.19 18.66 22.85
CA PRO A 127 2.62 19.97 23.28
C PRO A 127 3.47 19.83 24.54
N LYS A 128 4.60 20.55 24.60
CA LYS A 128 5.41 20.60 25.82
C LYS A 128 4.57 21.26 26.90
N TYR A 129 4.16 20.48 27.91
CA TYR A 129 3.60 21.04 29.12
C TYR A 129 4.69 21.88 29.79
N ILE A 130 4.44 23.18 29.95
CA ILE A 130 5.24 24.06 30.78
C ILE A 130 4.89 23.69 32.23
N SER A 131 5.86 23.21 33.00
CA SER A 131 5.72 23.03 34.45
C SER A 131 6.03 24.33 35.18
#